data_AF-A0A929EBL3-F1
#
_entry.id   AF-A0A929EBL3-F1
#
_cell.length_a   1.000
_cell.length_b   1.000
_cell.length_c   1.000
_cell.angle_alpha   90.00
_cell.angle_beta   90.00
_cell.angle_gamma   90.00
#
_symmetry.space_group_name_H-M   'P 1'
#
loop_
_entity.id
_entity.type
_entity.pdbx_description
1 polymer ?
#
loop_
_entity_poly.entity_id
_entity_poly.type
_entity_poly.pdbx_seq_one_letter_code
_entity_poly.pdbx_strand_id
1 'polypeptide(L)'
;MNKDQTNKHHPSTKQLIDCLHMLTLSLAQHRKKNTEVPLMDALSIVMGDGNKSENQPIIDQANDIYHETLTLVETYLHPVVDATNLQEHRSQPRLNVSSLITIKSPSTDKEWRGNLSNISWGGVRIRTKESLGDDGDLLNLLLPYSDGGDIEILSTIIRSWEFAGMYNTSVRFTVLHQKDESRLDDLLEILLDSKDEKNRQYPRFAHRIDVTFWDLEELKSTLEDISKGGMKIVMPDPVKLNESIQIQLDGTDEGYSLNLRARVIRQTTIDISDTIMYQMALKFEHPTDELHSMVQTLMQNIMKKSKDREELNKRLF
;
A
#
# COMPACT_ATOMS: atom_id res chain seq x y z
N MET A 1 59.00 -13.85 -11.76
CA MET A 1 57.63 -14.33 -11.47
C MET A 1 56.70 -13.13 -11.49
N ASN A 2 56.03 -12.91 -12.63
CA ASN A 2 55.06 -11.84 -12.82
C ASN A 2 53.76 -12.16 -12.09
N LYS A 3 53.24 -11.18 -11.35
CA LYS A 3 51.86 -11.19 -10.85
C LYS A 3 51.00 -10.41 -11.85
N ASP A 4 50.29 -11.13 -12.70
CA ASP A 4 49.16 -10.57 -13.45
C ASP A 4 48.02 -10.27 -12.47
N GLN A 5 47.79 -8.97 -12.20
CA GLN A 5 46.56 -8.49 -11.60
C GLN A 5 45.54 -8.29 -12.72
N THR A 6 44.60 -9.21 -12.85
CA THR A 6 43.43 -9.06 -13.72
C THR A 6 42.52 -7.98 -13.14
N ASN A 7 42.64 -6.78 -13.69
CA ASN A 7 41.79 -5.65 -13.37
C ASN A 7 40.36 -5.97 -13.87
N LYS A 8 39.48 -6.42 -12.97
CA LYS A 8 38.07 -6.69 -13.30
C LYS A 8 37.39 -5.34 -13.53
N HIS A 9 37.25 -4.94 -14.80
CA HIS A 9 36.41 -3.81 -15.16
C HIS A 9 34.95 -4.14 -14.83
N HIS A 10 34.39 -3.47 -13.83
CA HIS A 10 32.95 -3.49 -13.60
C HIS A 10 32.26 -2.59 -14.62
N PRO A 11 31.16 -3.06 -15.23
CA PRO A 11 30.40 -2.23 -16.14
C PRO A 11 29.86 -1.01 -15.38
N SER A 12 29.98 0.16 -16.00
CA SER A 12 29.38 1.39 -15.47
C SER A 12 27.86 1.28 -15.42
N THR A 13 27.21 2.05 -14.53
CA THR A 13 25.75 2.15 -14.44
C THR A 13 25.10 2.45 -15.80
N LYS A 14 25.75 3.31 -16.60
CA LYS A 14 25.30 3.62 -17.95
C LYS A 14 25.29 2.38 -18.85
N GLN A 15 26.37 1.58 -18.84
CA GLN A 15 26.44 0.34 -19.61
C GLN A 15 25.39 -0.69 -19.18
N LEU A 16 25.06 -0.74 -17.88
CA LEU A 16 23.99 -1.63 -17.38
C LEU A 16 22.60 -1.18 -17.83
N ILE A 17 22.32 0.14 -17.81
CA ILE A 17 21.07 0.71 -18.31
C ILE A 17 20.94 0.46 -19.82
N ASP A 18 22.02 0.67 -20.57
CA ASP A 18 22.03 0.44 -22.02
C ASP A 18 21.78 -1.05 -22.34
N CYS A 19 22.39 -1.98 -21.59
CA CYS A 19 22.11 -3.41 -21.70
C CYS A 19 20.64 -3.75 -21.39
N LEU A 20 20.07 -3.15 -20.34
CA LEU A 20 18.67 -3.38 -19.98
C LEU A 20 17.72 -2.94 -21.11
N HIS A 21 17.93 -1.75 -21.66
CA HIS A 21 17.16 -1.28 -22.83
C HIS A 21 17.25 -2.23 -24.03
N MET A 22 18.44 -2.78 -24.31
CA MET A 22 18.59 -3.73 -25.41
C MET A 22 17.80 -5.03 -25.17
N LEU A 23 17.81 -5.52 -23.94
CA LEU A 23 17.08 -6.74 -23.58
C LEU A 23 15.56 -6.53 -23.66
N THR A 24 15.04 -5.39 -23.21
CA THR A 24 13.60 -5.10 -23.28
C THR A 24 13.12 -4.93 -24.72
N LEU A 25 13.93 -4.31 -25.59
CA LEU A 25 13.67 -4.22 -27.03
C LEU A 25 13.68 -5.59 -27.71
N SER A 26 14.68 -6.43 -27.41
CA SER A 26 14.74 -7.80 -27.94
C SER A 26 13.51 -8.62 -27.54
N LEU A 27 13.05 -8.46 -26.30
CA LEU A 27 11.86 -9.16 -25.80
C LEU A 27 10.57 -8.67 -26.48
N ALA A 28 10.42 -7.35 -26.65
CA ALA A 28 9.28 -6.77 -27.38
C ALA A 28 9.24 -7.24 -28.85
N GLN A 29 10.40 -7.30 -29.51
CA GLN A 29 10.48 -7.83 -30.87
C GLN A 29 10.10 -9.32 -30.95
N HIS A 30 10.57 -10.14 -30.01
CA HIS A 30 10.20 -11.55 -29.94
C HIS A 30 8.68 -11.72 -29.79
N ARG A 31 8.06 -10.92 -28.90
CA ARG A 31 6.60 -10.94 -28.70
C ARG A 31 5.83 -10.54 -29.95
N LYS A 32 6.29 -9.53 -30.71
CA LYS A 32 5.62 -9.07 -31.93
C LYS A 32 5.80 -10.03 -33.11
N LYS A 33 6.99 -10.59 -33.29
CA LYS A 33 7.31 -11.46 -34.43
C LYS A 33 6.96 -12.93 -34.20
N ASN A 34 6.76 -13.32 -32.93
CA ASN A 34 6.53 -14.70 -32.49
C ASN A 34 7.61 -15.67 -33.01
N THR A 35 8.85 -15.19 -33.11
CA THR A 35 10.02 -15.92 -33.58
C THR A 35 11.26 -15.46 -32.83
N GLU A 36 12.31 -16.28 -32.84
CA GLU A 36 13.60 -15.89 -32.28
C GLU A 36 14.15 -14.68 -33.02
N VAL A 37 14.43 -13.60 -32.27
CA VAL A 37 15.02 -12.37 -32.81
C VAL A 37 16.43 -12.24 -32.26
N PRO A 38 17.48 -12.28 -33.10
CA PRO A 38 18.84 -12.03 -32.68
C PRO A 38 18.96 -10.66 -31.99
N LEU A 39 19.73 -10.58 -30.90
CA LEU A 39 19.93 -9.33 -30.15
C LEU A 39 20.48 -8.19 -31.03
N MET A 40 21.24 -8.54 -32.08
CA MET A 40 21.76 -7.58 -33.06
C MET A 40 20.67 -6.91 -33.91
N ASP A 41 19.52 -7.57 -34.10
CA ASP A 41 18.40 -6.99 -34.82
C ASP A 41 17.64 -5.98 -33.95
N ALA A 42 17.63 -6.17 -32.62
CA ALA A 42 17.12 -5.18 -31.67
C ALA A 42 17.95 -3.89 -31.69
N LEU A 43 19.28 -4.02 -31.84
CA LEU A 43 20.22 -2.91 -31.95
C LEU A 43 19.95 -1.99 -33.15
N SER A 44 19.49 -2.55 -34.28
CA SER A 44 19.15 -1.76 -35.47
C SER A 44 18.02 -0.73 -35.20
N ILE A 45 17.09 -1.05 -34.30
CA ILE A 45 16.01 -0.14 -33.88
C ILE A 45 16.58 1.00 -33.02
N VAL A 46 17.49 0.69 -32.10
CA VAL A 46 18.16 1.67 -31.22
C VAL A 46 19.01 2.63 -32.04
N MET A 47 19.72 2.13 -33.06
CA MET A 47 20.59 2.92 -33.92
C MET A 47 19.83 3.74 -34.97
N GLY A 48 18.50 3.56 -35.08
CA GLY A 48 17.64 4.35 -35.96
C GLY A 48 17.66 3.92 -37.43
N ASP A 49 18.17 2.72 -37.74
CA ASP A 49 18.31 2.20 -39.11
C ASP A 49 17.00 1.62 -39.70
N GLY A 50 15.84 1.97 -39.14
CA GLY A 50 14.54 1.42 -39.54
C GLY A 50 13.42 2.45 -39.73
N ASN A 51 12.32 2.01 -40.33
CA ASN A 51 11.14 2.84 -40.52
C ASN A 51 10.49 3.19 -39.16
N LYS A 52 10.57 4.46 -38.76
CA LYS A 52 10.09 4.95 -37.46
C LYS A 52 8.62 4.61 -37.20
N SER A 53 7.75 4.65 -38.22
CA SER A 53 6.32 4.36 -38.01
C SER A 53 6.03 2.88 -37.73
N GLU A 54 6.86 1.97 -38.22
CA GLU A 54 6.68 0.52 -38.07
C GLU A 54 7.24 0.00 -36.73
N ASN A 55 8.28 0.67 -36.24
CA ASN A 55 8.98 0.32 -35.01
C ASN A 55 8.38 0.96 -33.75
N GLN A 56 7.59 2.03 -33.88
CA GLN A 56 6.97 2.71 -32.74
C GLN A 56 6.25 1.77 -31.75
N PRO A 57 5.36 0.84 -32.17
CA PRO A 57 4.69 -0.05 -31.22
C PRO A 57 5.63 -1.03 -30.51
N ILE A 58 6.78 -1.36 -31.11
CA ILE A 58 7.81 -2.20 -30.47
C ILE A 58 8.53 -1.39 -29.39
N ILE A 59 8.81 -0.12 -29.69
CA ILE A 59 9.47 0.81 -28.76
C ILE A 59 8.56 1.08 -27.56
N ASP A 60 7.26 1.33 -27.79
CA ASP A 60 6.28 1.55 -26.72
C ASP A 60 6.21 0.33 -25.79
N GLN A 61 6.08 -0.88 -26.36
CA GLN A 61 6.08 -2.12 -25.58
C GLN A 61 7.41 -2.35 -24.83
N ALA A 62 8.55 -2.00 -25.43
CA ALA A 62 9.85 -2.13 -24.77
C ALA A 62 9.99 -1.16 -23.59
N ASN A 63 9.41 0.04 -23.68
CA ASN A 63 9.38 1.01 -22.59
C ASN A 63 8.49 0.50 -21.43
N ASP A 64 7.34 -0.10 -21.72
CA ASP A 64 6.48 -0.69 -20.68
C ASP A 64 7.22 -1.79 -19.89
N ILE A 65 7.88 -2.71 -20.61
CA ILE A 65 8.68 -3.79 -20.01
C ILE A 65 9.86 -3.20 -19.22
N TYR A 66 10.48 -2.13 -19.72
CA TYR A 66 11.58 -1.45 -19.05
C TYR A 66 11.16 -0.84 -17.71
N HIS A 67 10.03 -0.12 -17.68
CA HIS A 67 9.50 0.47 -16.46
C HIS A 67 9.03 -0.60 -15.46
N GLU A 68 8.41 -1.68 -15.92
CA GLU A 68 8.07 -2.84 -15.09
C GLU A 68 9.33 -3.46 -14.46
N THR A 69 10.38 -3.68 -15.26
CA THR A 69 11.64 -4.28 -14.79
C THR A 69 12.39 -3.36 -13.83
N LEU A 70 12.42 -2.05 -14.08
CA LEU A 70 12.98 -1.08 -13.14
C LEU A 70 12.22 -1.07 -11.82
N THR A 71 10.89 -1.11 -11.85
CA THR A 71 10.06 -1.18 -10.64
C THR A 71 10.39 -2.44 -9.83
N LEU A 72 10.56 -3.58 -10.49
CA LEU A 72 11.02 -4.82 -9.86
C LEU A 72 12.41 -4.64 -9.25
N VAL A 73 13.39 -4.13 -10.01
CA VAL A 73 14.78 -3.96 -9.55
C VAL A 73 14.87 -2.97 -8.39
N GLU A 74 14.12 -1.86 -8.41
CA GLU A 74 14.03 -0.90 -7.30
C GLU A 74 13.43 -1.57 -6.05
N THR A 75 12.46 -2.46 -6.24
CA THR A 75 11.90 -3.30 -5.17
C THR A 75 12.93 -4.29 -4.62
N TYR A 76 13.85 -4.81 -5.45
CA TYR A 76 14.92 -5.74 -5.05
C TYR A 76 16.19 -5.08 -4.48
N LEU A 77 16.50 -3.82 -4.86
CA LEU A 77 17.72 -3.12 -4.44
C LEU A 77 17.60 -2.37 -3.11
N HIS A 78 16.41 -2.31 -2.52
CA HIS A 78 16.29 -1.89 -1.13
C HIS A 78 16.84 -3.00 -0.22
N PRO A 79 17.84 -2.71 0.64
CA PRO A 79 18.44 -3.74 1.47
C PRO A 79 17.38 -4.33 2.40
N VAL A 80 17.33 -5.66 2.44
CA VAL A 80 16.70 -6.44 3.50
C VAL A 80 17.21 -5.87 4.82
N VAL A 81 16.33 -5.18 5.54
CA VAL A 81 16.65 -4.62 6.85
C VAL A 81 17.03 -5.79 7.75
N ASP A 82 18.22 -5.67 8.34
CA ASP A 82 18.86 -6.63 9.24
C ASP A 82 17.86 -7.23 10.25
N ALA A 83 17.68 -8.56 10.19
CA ALA A 83 16.62 -9.29 10.89
C ALA A 83 16.81 -9.40 12.41
N THR A 84 17.74 -8.66 13.00
CA THR A 84 18.14 -8.80 14.41
C THR A 84 17.54 -7.75 15.34
N ASN A 85 16.69 -6.83 14.86
CA ASN A 85 16.02 -5.86 15.74
C ASN A 85 14.63 -5.43 15.24
N LEU A 86 13.70 -6.39 15.11
CA LEU A 86 12.30 -6.08 14.81
C LEU A 86 11.50 -5.91 16.12
N GLN A 87 11.58 -4.72 16.71
CA GLN A 87 10.41 -4.21 17.44
C GLN A 87 9.24 -4.11 16.45
N GLU A 88 8.10 -4.65 16.88
CA GLU A 88 6.94 -4.90 16.04
C GLU A 88 6.18 -3.60 15.70
N HIS A 89 6.71 -2.81 14.75
CA HIS A 89 6.02 -1.66 14.16
C HIS A 89 5.09 -2.13 13.03
N ARG A 90 3.79 -2.24 13.32
CA ARG A 90 2.78 -2.68 12.34
C ARG A 90 1.94 -1.50 11.86
N SER A 91 1.84 -1.33 10.55
CA SER A 91 1.05 -0.28 9.87
C SER A 91 -0.35 -0.74 9.44
N GLN A 92 -0.72 -2.02 9.62
CA GLN A 92 -2.00 -2.60 9.20
C GLN A 92 -2.57 -3.55 10.26
N PRO A 93 -3.91 -3.57 10.44
CA PRO A 93 -4.57 -4.52 11.34
C PRO A 93 -4.51 -5.95 10.79
N ARG A 94 -4.28 -6.92 11.67
CA ARG A 94 -4.31 -8.35 11.35
C ARG A 94 -5.61 -8.96 11.80
N LEU A 95 -6.31 -9.63 10.89
CA LEU A 95 -7.49 -10.41 11.21
C LEU A 95 -7.05 -11.78 11.67
N ASN A 96 -7.29 -12.10 12.94
CA ASN A 96 -7.20 -13.49 13.38
C ASN A 96 -8.29 -14.29 12.69
N VAL A 97 -7.87 -15.37 12.04
CA VAL A 97 -8.70 -16.30 11.29
C VAL A 97 -8.13 -17.69 11.45
N SER A 98 -8.94 -18.70 11.18
CA SER A 98 -8.49 -20.10 11.15
C SER A 98 -9.09 -20.73 9.92
N SER A 99 -8.36 -20.65 8.80
CA SER A 99 -8.78 -21.22 7.52
C SER A 99 -7.69 -22.09 6.94
N LEU A 100 -8.09 -23.16 6.25
CA LEU A 100 -7.18 -24.02 5.51
C LEU A 100 -6.83 -23.34 4.18
N ILE A 101 -5.54 -23.34 3.86
CA ILE A 101 -5.02 -22.81 2.60
C ILE A 101 -4.07 -23.80 1.95
N THR A 102 -3.91 -23.67 0.64
CA THR A 102 -2.89 -24.40 -0.13
C THR A 102 -1.71 -23.47 -0.37
N ILE A 103 -0.50 -24.01 -0.20
CA ILE A 103 0.77 -23.28 -0.40
C ILE A 103 1.59 -24.06 -1.41
N LYS A 104 2.19 -23.38 -2.39
CA LYS A 104 3.07 -24.00 -3.40
C LYS A 104 4.42 -23.32 -3.44
N SER A 105 5.47 -24.08 -3.67
CA SER A 105 6.80 -23.53 -3.96
C SER A 105 6.94 -23.29 -5.46
N PRO A 106 7.23 -22.06 -5.91
CA PRO A 106 7.50 -21.78 -7.32
C PRO A 106 8.76 -22.49 -7.85
N SER A 107 9.73 -22.80 -6.98
CA SER A 107 11.03 -23.36 -7.37
C SER A 107 11.07 -24.88 -7.39
N THR A 108 10.24 -25.54 -6.56
CA THR A 108 10.28 -27.00 -6.40
C THR A 108 8.98 -27.69 -6.76
N ASP A 109 7.92 -26.94 -7.09
CA ASP A 109 6.55 -27.43 -7.32
C ASP A 109 5.98 -28.25 -6.15
N LYS A 110 6.62 -28.16 -4.97
CA LYS A 110 6.13 -28.80 -3.75
C LYS A 110 4.88 -28.07 -3.27
N GLU A 111 3.86 -28.85 -2.91
CA GLU A 111 2.60 -28.35 -2.36
C GLU A 111 2.45 -28.72 -0.89
N TRP A 112 1.96 -27.77 -0.09
CA TRP A 112 1.65 -27.94 1.32
C TRP A 112 0.22 -27.51 1.61
N ARG A 113 -0.34 -28.07 2.69
CA ARG A 113 -1.55 -27.56 3.32
C ARG A 113 -1.21 -26.90 4.65
N GLY A 114 -1.71 -25.69 4.86
CA GLY A 114 -1.46 -24.93 6.08
C GLY A 114 -2.72 -24.30 6.64
N ASN A 115 -2.67 -23.95 7.92
CA ASN A 115 -3.70 -23.14 8.55
C ASN A 115 -3.24 -21.69 8.57
N LEU A 116 -4.02 -20.82 7.96
CA LEU A 116 -3.84 -19.39 8.04
C LEU A 116 -4.40 -18.90 9.37
N SER A 117 -3.53 -18.29 10.17
CA SER A 117 -3.77 -17.88 11.56
C SER A 117 -4.06 -16.38 11.68
N ASN A 118 -3.50 -15.59 10.76
CA ASN A 118 -3.91 -14.22 10.53
C ASN A 118 -3.64 -13.77 9.10
N ILE A 119 -4.42 -12.79 8.66
CA ILE A 119 -4.32 -12.17 7.34
C ILE A 119 -4.45 -10.65 7.45
N SER A 120 -3.79 -9.97 6.52
CA SER A 120 -3.84 -8.52 6.30
C SER A 120 -3.62 -8.26 4.82
N TRP A 121 -3.78 -7.00 4.40
CA TRP A 121 -3.49 -6.55 3.04
C TRP A 121 -2.04 -6.81 2.62
N GLY A 122 -1.08 -6.77 3.54
CA GLY A 122 0.34 -6.93 3.23
C GLY A 122 0.92 -8.32 3.50
N GLY A 123 0.15 -9.28 4.02
CA GLY A 123 0.70 -10.58 4.36
C GLY A 123 -0.12 -11.42 5.33
N VAL A 124 0.37 -12.64 5.57
CA VAL A 124 -0.29 -13.65 6.40
C VAL A 124 0.68 -14.36 7.33
N ARG A 125 0.12 -15.02 8.35
CA ARG A 125 0.83 -16.02 9.14
C ARG A 125 0.21 -17.39 8.93
N ILE A 126 1.05 -18.34 8.58
CA ILE A 126 0.69 -19.70 8.20
C ILE A 126 1.27 -20.65 9.24
N ARG A 127 0.53 -21.72 9.56
CA ARG A 127 0.96 -22.81 10.42
C ARG A 127 0.90 -24.14 9.68
N THR A 128 2.01 -24.88 9.69
CA THR A 128 2.19 -26.15 8.98
C THR A 128 2.88 -27.21 9.85
N LYS A 129 2.84 -28.47 9.41
CA LYS A 129 3.54 -29.58 10.07
C LYS A 129 5.01 -29.68 9.71
N GLU A 130 5.41 -29.06 8.61
CA GLU A 130 6.77 -29.06 8.09
C GLU A 130 7.17 -27.64 7.67
N SER A 131 8.47 -27.39 7.57
CA SER A 131 8.98 -26.10 7.10
C SER A 131 8.54 -25.83 5.66
N LEU A 132 8.20 -24.57 5.38
CA LEU A 132 7.85 -24.07 4.04
C LEU A 132 9.05 -23.56 3.25
N GLY A 133 10.19 -23.36 3.91
CA GLY A 133 11.39 -22.74 3.33
C GLY A 133 12.10 -21.83 4.32
N ASP A 134 13.16 -21.20 3.86
CA ASP A 134 13.99 -20.26 4.63
C ASP A 134 13.55 -18.80 4.37
N ASP A 135 14.06 -17.88 5.19
CA ASP A 135 13.75 -16.46 5.05
C ASP A 135 14.23 -15.93 3.69
N GLY A 136 13.34 -15.23 2.97
CA GLY A 136 13.57 -14.77 1.61
C GLY A 136 13.02 -15.70 0.51
N ASP A 137 12.67 -16.94 0.83
CA ASP A 137 12.07 -17.85 -0.16
C ASP A 137 10.68 -17.38 -0.61
N LEU A 138 10.34 -17.72 -1.84
CA LEU A 138 9.05 -17.41 -2.44
C LEU A 138 8.05 -18.55 -2.26
N LEU A 139 6.80 -18.18 -1.99
CA LEU A 139 5.67 -19.07 -1.87
C LEU A 139 4.51 -18.52 -2.68
N ASN A 140 3.80 -19.40 -3.37
CA ASN A 140 2.53 -19.07 -3.98
C ASN A 140 1.39 -19.53 -3.06
N LEU A 141 0.58 -18.59 -2.59
CA LEU A 141 -0.53 -18.85 -1.68
C LEU A 141 -1.84 -18.93 -2.46
N LEU A 142 -2.65 -19.93 -2.16
CA LEU A 142 -3.99 -20.10 -2.71
C LEU A 142 -4.99 -19.97 -1.57
N LEU A 143 -5.65 -18.81 -1.50
CA LEU A 143 -6.67 -18.53 -0.49
C LEU A 143 -8.07 -18.83 -1.06
N PRO A 144 -8.92 -19.59 -0.35
CA PRO A 144 -10.24 -19.91 -0.85
C PRO A 144 -11.14 -18.66 -0.92
N TYR A 145 -11.92 -18.53 -2.01
CA TYR A 145 -12.89 -17.45 -2.20
C TYR A 145 -14.32 -17.97 -2.34
N SER A 146 -15.31 -17.25 -1.80
CA SER A 146 -16.69 -17.74 -1.62
C SER A 146 -17.47 -17.96 -2.93
N ASP A 147 -17.15 -17.21 -3.98
CA ASP A 147 -17.83 -17.31 -5.29
C ASP A 147 -17.19 -18.35 -6.22
N GLY A 148 -16.26 -19.16 -5.69
CA GLY A 148 -15.52 -20.17 -6.43
C GLY A 148 -14.17 -19.69 -6.95
N GLY A 149 -13.17 -20.58 -6.88
CA GLY A 149 -11.78 -20.28 -7.22
C GLY A 149 -10.96 -19.84 -6.01
N ASP A 150 -9.66 -19.65 -6.26
CA ASP A 150 -8.69 -19.23 -5.26
C ASP A 150 -8.14 -17.83 -5.60
N ILE A 151 -7.82 -17.06 -4.57
CA ILE A 151 -6.99 -15.86 -4.67
C ILE A 151 -5.54 -16.34 -4.67
N GLU A 152 -4.85 -16.13 -5.78
CA GLU A 152 -3.46 -16.53 -5.97
C GLU A 152 -2.51 -15.37 -5.64
N ILE A 153 -1.60 -15.59 -4.69
CA ILE A 153 -0.72 -14.53 -4.17
C ILE A 153 0.72 -15.03 -4.08
N LEU A 154 1.61 -14.42 -4.86
CA LEU A 154 3.05 -14.65 -4.69
C LEU A 154 3.54 -13.88 -3.47
N SER A 155 4.22 -14.56 -2.57
CA SER A 155 4.61 -14.07 -1.26
C SER A 155 6.04 -14.44 -0.91
N THR A 156 6.70 -13.63 -0.09
CA THR A 156 8.06 -13.89 0.41
C THR A 156 8.02 -14.25 1.89
N ILE A 157 8.76 -15.30 2.29
CA ILE A 157 8.96 -15.65 3.70
C ILE A 157 9.77 -14.55 4.38
N ILE A 158 9.18 -13.92 5.40
CA ILE A 158 9.84 -12.90 6.21
C ILE A 158 10.52 -13.51 7.44
N ARG A 159 9.90 -14.55 8.01
CA ARG A 159 10.44 -15.32 9.12
C ARG A 159 9.73 -16.66 9.29
N SER A 160 10.47 -17.68 9.68
CA SER A 160 9.96 -18.98 10.13
C SER A 160 10.42 -19.33 11.54
N TRP A 161 9.57 -19.94 12.35
CA TRP A 161 9.93 -20.48 13.68
C TRP A 161 9.07 -21.67 14.06
N GLU A 162 9.62 -22.57 14.87
CA GLU A 162 8.87 -23.69 15.45
C GLU A 162 8.24 -23.28 16.78
N PHE A 163 6.97 -23.66 16.98
CA PHE A 163 6.29 -23.48 18.25
C PHE A 163 5.32 -24.65 18.48
N ALA A 164 5.48 -25.33 19.62
CA ALA A 164 4.65 -26.48 20.03
C ALA A 164 4.58 -27.60 18.96
N GLY A 165 5.71 -27.93 18.33
CA GLY A 165 5.81 -29.00 17.32
C GLY A 165 5.18 -28.65 15.97
N MET A 166 4.88 -27.37 15.73
CA MET A 166 4.34 -26.85 14.48
C MET A 166 5.23 -25.73 13.95
N TYR A 167 5.38 -25.66 12.63
CA TYR A 167 6.10 -24.58 11.96
C TYR A 167 5.15 -23.40 11.75
N ASN A 168 5.59 -22.22 12.17
CA ASN A 168 4.88 -20.96 11.95
C ASN A 168 5.72 -20.11 11.02
N THR A 169 5.10 -19.64 9.94
CA THR A 169 5.78 -18.88 8.88
C THR A 169 5.00 -17.60 8.65
N SER A 170 5.69 -16.46 8.74
CA SER A 170 5.12 -15.16 8.38
C SER A 170 5.60 -14.78 7.00
N VAL A 171 4.67 -14.41 6.13
CA VAL A 171 4.95 -14.07 4.74
C VAL A 171 4.40 -12.68 4.43
N ARG A 172 5.07 -11.98 3.52
CA ARG A 172 4.63 -10.71 2.96
C ARG A 172 4.16 -10.96 1.53
N PHE A 173 3.05 -10.35 1.14
CA PHE A 173 2.58 -10.42 -0.24
C PHE A 173 3.53 -9.59 -1.12
N THR A 174 3.96 -10.19 -2.22
CA THR A 174 4.96 -9.63 -3.13
C THR A 174 4.31 -9.26 -4.46
N VAL A 175 3.48 -10.15 -5.02
CA VAL A 175 2.71 -9.89 -6.24
C VAL A 175 1.28 -10.37 -6.04
N LEU A 176 0.33 -9.51 -6.38
CA LEU A 176 -1.10 -9.79 -6.37
C LEU A 176 -1.66 -9.30 -7.71
N HIS A 177 -2.38 -10.16 -8.44
CA HIS A 177 -3.01 -9.74 -9.67
C HIS A 177 -4.19 -8.82 -9.38
N GLN A 178 -4.46 -7.83 -10.25
CA GLN A 178 -5.54 -6.85 -10.06
C GLN A 178 -6.92 -7.50 -9.79
N LYS A 179 -7.23 -8.63 -10.46
CA LYS A 179 -8.47 -9.39 -10.23
C LYS A 179 -8.53 -10.01 -8.82
N ASP A 180 -7.37 -10.37 -8.27
CA ASP A 180 -7.21 -11.03 -6.98
C ASP A 180 -7.03 -10.00 -5.86
N GLU A 181 -6.63 -8.78 -6.20
CA GLU A 181 -6.63 -7.60 -5.34
C GLU A 181 -8.04 -7.24 -4.87
N SER A 182 -8.99 -7.10 -5.80
CA SER A 182 -10.39 -6.86 -5.43
C SER A 182 -10.96 -8.01 -4.59
N ARG A 183 -10.65 -9.26 -4.94
CA ARG A 183 -11.11 -10.43 -4.17
C ARG A 183 -10.49 -10.51 -2.79
N LEU A 184 -9.24 -10.09 -2.64
CA LEU A 184 -8.58 -10.02 -1.34
C LEU A 184 -9.23 -8.93 -0.49
N ASP A 185 -9.56 -7.79 -1.08
CA ASP A 185 -10.31 -6.74 -0.39
C ASP A 185 -11.68 -7.27 0.07
N ASP A 186 -12.45 -7.86 -0.84
CA ASP A 186 -13.76 -8.46 -0.55
C ASP A 186 -13.65 -9.52 0.57
N LEU A 187 -12.62 -10.38 0.52
CA LEU A 187 -12.37 -11.39 1.55
C LEU A 187 -12.04 -10.74 2.90
N LEU A 188 -11.17 -9.72 2.91
CA LEU A 188 -10.82 -8.98 4.12
C LEU A 188 -12.03 -8.24 4.69
N GLU A 189 -12.87 -7.69 3.83
CA GLU A 189 -14.16 -7.09 4.18
C GLU A 189 -15.09 -8.13 4.79
N ILE A 190 -15.31 -9.29 4.18
CA ILE A 190 -16.17 -10.34 4.76
C ILE A 190 -15.64 -10.80 6.13
N LEU A 191 -14.32 -10.98 6.26
CA LEU A 191 -13.67 -11.36 7.52
C LEU A 191 -13.72 -10.25 8.60
N LEU A 192 -13.89 -9.01 8.18
CA LEU A 192 -14.13 -7.87 9.04
C LEU A 192 -15.62 -7.72 9.41
N ASP A 193 -16.56 -8.12 8.55
CA ASP A 193 -18.02 -8.00 8.73
C ASP A 193 -18.56 -9.13 9.61
N SER A 194 -18.02 -10.33 9.41
CA SER A 194 -18.36 -11.52 10.21
C SER A 194 -17.98 -11.41 11.69
N LYS A 195 -17.31 -10.33 12.11
CA LYS A 195 -16.94 -10.09 13.52
C LYS A 195 -17.94 -9.28 14.31
N ASP A 196 -18.83 -8.51 13.68
CA ASP A 196 -19.90 -7.79 14.38
C ASP A 196 -21.00 -7.35 13.40
N GLU A 197 -22.21 -7.87 13.62
CA GLU A 197 -23.43 -7.65 12.84
C GLU A 197 -23.94 -6.19 12.84
N LYS A 198 -23.19 -5.20 13.33
CA LYS A 198 -23.64 -3.81 13.41
C LYS A 198 -22.51 -2.80 13.24
N ASN A 199 -22.69 -1.95 12.24
CA ASN A 199 -22.03 -0.65 12.00
C ASN A 199 -20.65 -0.68 11.30
N ARG A 200 -20.70 -0.60 9.97
CA ARG A 200 -19.65 -0.08 9.10
C ARG A 200 -20.06 1.25 8.47
N GLN A 201 -19.06 2.12 8.24
CA GLN A 201 -18.94 3.01 7.09
C GLN A 201 -17.46 3.47 7.02
N TYR A 202 -16.88 3.52 5.80
CA TYR A 202 -15.60 4.16 5.37
C TYR A 202 -14.31 3.31 5.14
N PRO A 203 -13.49 3.67 4.12
CA PRO A 203 -12.26 2.97 3.69
C PRO A 203 -11.07 3.30 4.60
N ARG A 204 -10.05 2.41 4.67
CA ARG A 204 -8.92 2.55 5.60
C ARG A 204 -7.68 3.17 4.94
N PHE A 205 -7.25 4.31 5.45
CA PHE A 205 -6.07 5.07 5.02
C PHE A 205 -4.84 4.67 5.85
N ALA A 206 -3.63 5.00 5.37
CA ALA A 206 -2.37 4.71 6.09
C ALA A 206 -2.31 5.34 7.48
N HIS A 207 -2.94 6.50 7.64
CA HIS A 207 -3.16 7.17 8.91
C HIS A 207 -4.62 7.63 8.94
N ARG A 208 -5.37 7.20 9.96
CA ARG A 208 -6.69 7.77 10.29
C ARG A 208 -6.53 8.59 11.54
N ILE A 209 -6.86 9.87 11.41
CA ILE A 209 -6.78 10.83 12.49
C ILE A 209 -8.20 11.19 12.86
N ASP A 210 -8.61 10.75 14.04
CA ASP A 210 -9.87 11.17 14.64
C ASP A 210 -9.60 12.49 15.38
N VAL A 211 -10.22 13.57 14.92
CA VAL A 211 -10.12 14.90 15.52
C VAL A 211 -11.38 15.15 16.31
N THR A 212 -11.22 15.29 17.63
CA THR A 212 -12.28 15.67 18.55
C THR A 212 -12.12 17.14 18.95
N PHE A 213 -13.26 17.80 19.13
CA PHE A 213 -13.32 19.21 19.51
C PHE A 213 -13.93 19.34 20.90
N TRP A 214 -13.52 20.35 21.64
CA TRP A 214 -14.03 20.59 23.00
C TRP A 214 -15.26 21.50 23.01
N ASP A 215 -15.36 22.39 22.03
CA ASP A 215 -16.49 23.29 21.86
C ASP A 215 -16.83 23.57 20.38
N LEU A 216 -17.97 24.24 20.19
CA LEU A 216 -18.51 24.55 18.87
C LEU A 216 -17.73 25.66 18.15
N GLU A 217 -17.00 26.50 18.89
CA GLU A 217 -16.19 27.59 18.33
C GLU A 217 -14.91 27.03 17.68
N GLU A 218 -14.26 26.07 18.34
CA GLU A 218 -13.10 25.31 17.85
C GLU A 218 -13.46 24.50 16.59
N LEU A 219 -14.60 23.80 16.60
CA LEU A 219 -15.10 23.08 15.43
C LEU A 219 -15.36 24.04 14.27
N LYS A 220 -16.00 25.19 14.52
CA LYS A 220 -16.30 26.18 13.47
C LYS A 220 -15.02 26.76 12.86
N SER A 221 -14.05 27.14 13.67
CA SER A 221 -12.75 27.65 13.19
C SER A 221 -12.04 26.62 12.31
N THR A 222 -12.08 25.34 12.71
CA THR A 222 -11.43 24.26 11.95
C THR A 222 -12.13 24.00 10.62
N LEU A 223 -13.46 24.00 10.60
CA LEU A 223 -14.24 23.87 9.37
C LEU A 223 -14.01 25.04 8.40
N GLU A 224 -13.85 26.26 8.90
CA GLU A 224 -13.49 27.42 8.08
C GLU A 224 -12.12 27.27 7.42
N ASP A 225 -11.12 26.74 8.14
CA ASP A 225 -9.79 26.47 7.57
C ASP A 225 -9.85 25.34 6.51
N ILE A 226 -10.62 24.29 6.78
CA ILE A 226 -10.89 23.21 5.81
C ILE A 226 -11.50 23.77 4.52
N SER A 227 -12.47 24.68 4.64
CA SER A 227 -13.13 25.30 3.49
C SER A 227 -12.16 26.12 2.61
N LYS A 228 -11.04 26.58 3.18
CA LYS A 228 -9.96 27.29 2.46
C LYS A 228 -8.92 26.33 1.86
N GLY A 229 -9.09 25.02 2.05
CA GLY A 229 -8.30 23.97 1.40
C GLY A 229 -7.04 23.54 2.15
N GLY A 230 -6.85 23.96 3.41
CA GLY A 230 -5.69 23.59 4.20
C GLY A 230 -6.01 23.35 5.68
N MET A 231 -5.28 22.42 6.30
CA MET A 231 -5.42 22.14 7.73
C MET A 231 -4.03 21.93 8.36
N LYS A 232 -3.86 22.31 9.62
CA LYS A 232 -2.65 22.01 10.39
C LYS A 232 -2.98 21.03 11.51
N ILE A 233 -2.11 20.06 11.71
CA ILE A 233 -2.23 19.07 12.79
C ILE A 233 -0.88 18.91 13.49
N VAL A 234 -0.91 18.44 14.73
CA VAL A 234 0.30 18.09 15.50
C VAL A 234 0.21 16.63 15.88
N MET A 235 1.26 15.87 15.61
CA MET A 235 1.34 14.44 15.92
C MET A 235 2.65 14.08 16.60
N PRO A 236 2.68 13.01 17.41
CA PRO A 236 3.91 12.51 18.01
C PRO A 236 4.83 11.84 16.98
N ASP A 237 4.26 11.30 15.90
CA ASP A 237 5.00 10.58 14.86
C ASP A 237 5.06 11.41 13.56
N PRO A 238 6.20 11.38 12.84
CA PRO A 238 6.33 12.03 11.55
C PRO A 238 5.59 11.23 10.47
N VAL A 239 4.96 11.93 9.52
CA VAL A 239 4.32 11.32 8.35
C VAL A 239 5.08 11.74 7.10
N LYS A 240 5.22 10.85 6.10
CA LYS A 240 6.00 11.19 4.91
C LYS A 240 5.34 12.36 4.16
N LEU A 241 6.18 13.26 3.65
CA LEU A 241 5.70 14.28 2.70
C LEU A 241 5.03 13.58 1.51
N ASN A 242 3.94 14.16 1.03
CA ASN A 242 3.05 13.64 0.00
C ASN A 242 2.24 12.37 0.37
N GLU A 243 2.31 11.89 1.60
CA GLU A 243 1.47 10.79 2.06
C GLU A 243 0.02 11.25 2.24
N SER A 244 -0.92 10.40 1.85
CA SER A 244 -2.36 10.64 2.00
C SER A 244 -2.86 10.10 3.33
N ILE A 245 -3.61 10.92 4.05
CA ILE A 245 -4.19 10.60 5.35
C ILE A 245 -5.71 10.76 5.34
N GLN A 246 -6.41 9.95 6.13
CA GLN A 246 -7.82 10.18 6.48
C GLN A 246 -7.87 11.10 7.68
N ILE A 247 -8.74 12.08 7.59
CA ILE A 247 -9.18 12.86 8.74
C ILE A 247 -10.63 12.53 8.94
N GLN A 248 -10.97 12.05 10.12
CA GLN A 248 -12.35 11.99 10.57
C GLN A 248 -12.56 13.08 11.60
N LEU A 249 -13.50 13.98 11.32
CA LEU A 249 -13.96 14.96 12.29
C LEU A 249 -15.22 14.42 12.93
N ASP A 250 -15.16 14.17 14.23
CA ASP A 250 -16.33 13.78 15.00
C ASP A 250 -16.78 14.97 15.84
N GLY A 251 -18.00 15.42 15.61
CA GLY A 251 -18.64 16.43 16.44
C GLY A 251 -19.00 15.87 17.80
N THR A 252 -18.87 16.66 18.86
CA THR A 252 -19.31 16.29 20.21
C THR A 252 -20.79 15.91 20.20
N ASP A 253 -21.07 14.68 20.65
CA ASP A 253 -22.38 14.10 20.99
C ASP A 253 -23.47 13.96 19.91
N GLU A 254 -23.35 14.55 18.71
CA GLU A 254 -24.53 14.73 17.84
C GLU A 254 -24.50 14.00 16.48
N GLY A 255 -23.62 13.00 16.34
CA GLY A 255 -23.66 12.06 15.21
C GLY A 255 -23.24 12.66 13.87
N TYR A 256 -22.49 13.76 13.89
CA TYR A 256 -21.88 14.34 12.70
C TYR A 256 -20.47 13.77 12.54
N SER A 257 -20.23 13.05 11.45
CA SER A 257 -18.89 12.63 11.03
C SER A 257 -18.59 13.23 9.66
N LEU A 258 -17.40 13.83 9.53
CA LEU A 258 -16.88 14.30 8.26
C LEU A 258 -15.59 13.56 7.95
N ASN A 259 -15.58 12.83 6.84
CA ASN A 259 -14.40 12.09 6.38
C ASN A 259 -13.73 12.85 5.24
N LEU A 260 -12.51 13.30 5.50
CA LEU A 260 -11.71 14.08 4.56
C LEU A 260 -10.44 13.33 4.20
N ARG A 261 -10.00 13.54 2.96
CA ARG A 261 -8.73 13.03 2.45
C ARG A 261 -7.80 14.21 2.24
N ALA A 262 -6.62 14.13 2.86
CA ALA A 262 -5.61 15.17 2.73
C ALA A 262 -4.21 14.59 2.55
N ARG A 263 -3.34 15.39 1.96
CA ARG A 263 -1.95 15.07 1.70
C ARG A 263 -1.03 15.94 2.54
N VAL A 264 0.01 15.35 3.12
CA VAL A 264 1.03 16.09 3.86
C VAL A 264 1.87 16.92 2.88
N ILE A 265 1.77 18.24 2.95
CA ILE A 265 2.52 19.16 2.06
C ILE A 265 3.71 19.82 2.75
N ARG A 266 3.73 19.84 4.09
CA ARG A 266 4.84 20.39 4.87
C ARG A 266 4.85 19.76 6.26
N GLN A 267 6.03 19.59 6.83
CA GLN A 267 6.23 19.14 8.21
C GLN A 267 7.31 19.99 8.88
N THR A 268 7.10 20.33 10.15
CA THR A 268 8.07 21.02 11.01
C THR A 268 8.05 20.40 12.40
N THR A 269 9.21 20.29 13.05
CA THR A 269 9.30 19.85 14.44
C THR A 269 8.99 21.01 15.38
N ILE A 270 8.26 20.73 16.45
CA ILE A 270 8.01 21.67 17.55
C ILE A 270 8.32 20.98 18.87
N ASP A 271 8.96 21.70 19.79
CA ASP A 271 9.21 21.20 21.13
C ASP A 271 8.05 21.59 22.05
N ILE A 272 7.37 20.58 22.59
CA ILE A 272 6.31 20.76 23.58
C ILE A 272 6.69 19.93 24.80
N SER A 273 6.96 20.60 25.92
CA SER A 273 7.21 19.95 27.22
C SER A 273 8.24 18.82 27.14
N ASP A 274 9.42 19.13 26.60
CA ASP A 274 10.55 18.18 26.39
C ASP A 274 10.25 16.98 25.47
N THR A 275 9.15 17.04 24.70
CA THR A 275 8.80 16.05 23.68
C THR A 275 8.83 16.70 22.30
N ILE A 276 9.51 16.05 21.36
CA ILE A 276 9.52 16.45 19.95
C ILE A 276 8.19 16.03 19.34
N MET A 277 7.41 17.00 18.86
CA MET A 277 6.18 16.78 18.13
C MET A 277 6.33 17.27 16.68
N TYR A 278 5.51 16.75 15.78
CA TYR A 278 5.53 17.07 14.35
C TYR A 278 4.27 17.86 14.00
N GLN A 279 4.46 19.13 13.67
CA GLN A 279 3.40 19.94 13.08
C GLN A 279 3.38 19.71 11.57
N MET A 280 2.24 19.28 11.04
CA MET A 280 2.04 19.03 9.62
C MET A 280 1.04 20.02 9.03
N ALA A 281 1.34 20.52 7.84
CA ALA A 281 0.38 21.21 7.00
C ALA A 281 -0.17 20.24 5.95
N LEU A 282 -1.48 20.20 5.84
CA LEU A 282 -2.23 19.29 5.00
C LEU A 282 -2.95 20.05 3.90
N LYS A 283 -3.01 19.46 2.72
CA LYS A 283 -3.82 19.94 1.60
C LYS A 283 -4.86 18.89 1.25
N PHE A 284 -6.12 19.29 1.19
CA PHE A 284 -7.20 18.37 0.84
C PHE A 284 -7.12 17.93 -0.62
N GLU A 285 -7.44 16.66 -0.88
CA GLU A 285 -7.47 16.10 -2.24
C GLU A 285 -8.82 16.30 -2.93
N HIS A 286 -9.82 16.75 -2.17
CA HIS A 286 -11.15 17.12 -2.66
C HIS A 286 -11.13 18.46 -3.40
N PRO A 287 -11.97 18.66 -4.44
CA PRO A 287 -12.17 19.97 -5.06
C PRO A 287 -12.60 21.03 -4.05
N THR A 288 -12.06 22.24 -4.16
CA THR A 288 -12.33 23.33 -3.19
C THR A 288 -13.82 23.71 -3.13
N ASP A 289 -14.51 23.73 -4.26
CA ASP A 289 -15.94 24.05 -4.31
C ASP A 289 -16.80 22.98 -3.63
N GLU A 290 -16.37 21.70 -3.73
CA GLU A 290 -17.04 20.57 -3.08
C GLU A 290 -16.84 20.60 -1.57
N LEU A 291 -15.59 20.85 -1.11
CA LEU A 291 -15.29 21.07 0.31
C LEU A 291 -16.11 22.21 0.90
N HIS A 292 -16.22 23.32 0.17
CA HIS A 292 -16.99 24.49 0.61
C HIS A 292 -18.46 24.14 0.79
N SER A 293 -19.06 23.45 -0.17
CA SER A 293 -20.46 22.99 -0.11
C SER A 293 -20.70 22.01 1.04
N MET A 294 -19.79 21.03 1.24
CA MET A 294 -19.85 20.06 2.32
C MET A 294 -19.78 20.74 3.70
N VAL A 295 -18.83 21.66 3.88
CA VAL A 295 -18.66 22.41 5.12
C VAL A 295 -19.87 23.30 5.42
N GLN A 296 -20.41 24.02 4.42
CA GLN A 296 -21.61 24.84 4.60
C GLN A 296 -22.82 24.01 5.02
N THR A 297 -23.02 22.85 4.38
CA THR A 297 -24.12 21.93 4.71
C THR A 297 -24.00 21.41 6.14
N LEU A 298 -22.78 21.05 6.55
CA LEU A 298 -22.51 20.58 7.91
C LEU A 298 -22.79 21.69 8.95
N MET A 299 -22.32 22.92 8.69
CA MET A 299 -22.58 24.07 9.58
C MET A 299 -24.08 24.39 9.70
N GLN A 300 -24.83 24.37 8.59
CA GLN A 300 -26.28 24.61 8.63
C GLN A 300 -27.01 23.55 9.46
N ASN A 301 -26.61 22.29 9.33
CA ASN A 301 -27.20 21.19 10.10
C ASN A 301 -26.89 21.27 11.59
N ILE A 302 -25.69 21.72 11.98
CA ILE A 302 -25.32 21.97 13.37
C ILE A 302 -26.15 23.12 13.94
N MET A 303 -26.26 24.24 13.22
CA MET A 303 -27.03 25.41 13.66
C MET A 303 -28.54 25.18 13.75
N LYS A 304 -29.09 24.31 12.90
CA LYS A 304 -30.53 23.98 12.93
C LYS A 304 -30.85 23.16 14.19
N LYS A 305 -30.06 22.13 14.49
CA LYS A 305 -30.28 21.30 15.68
C LYS A 305 -30.03 22.03 16.99
N SER A 306 -29.05 22.95 17.04
CA SER A 306 -28.81 23.76 18.24
C SER A 306 -30.01 24.65 18.58
N LYS A 307 -30.70 25.20 17.57
CA LYS A 307 -31.93 25.99 17.74
C LYS A 307 -33.12 25.14 18.18
N ASP A 308 -33.31 23.97 17.57
CA ASP A 308 -34.39 23.05 17.94
C ASP A 308 -34.27 22.59 19.41
N ARG A 309 -33.03 22.40 19.89
CA ARG A 309 -32.74 22.02 21.30
C ARG A 309 -32.98 23.17 22.28
N GLU A 310 -32.63 24.41 21.92
CA GLU A 310 -32.99 25.59 22.71
C GLU A 310 -34.51 25.78 22.80
N GLU A 311 -35.26 25.55 21.73
CA GLU A 311 -36.73 25.58 21.75
C GLU A 311 -37.33 24.45 22.58
N LEU A 312 -36.77 23.24 22.52
CA LEU A 312 -37.22 22.10 23.32
C LEU A 312 -36.99 22.36 24.83
N ASN A 313 -35.83 22.90 25.18
CA ASN A 313 -35.50 23.26 26.55
C ASN A 313 -36.39 24.41 27.07
N LYS A 314 -36.76 25.38 26.22
CA LYS A 314 -37.73 26.43 26.56
C LYS A 314 -39.19 25.94 26.71
N ARG A 315 -39.50 24.72 26.29
CA ARG A 315 -40.84 24.11 26.46
C ARG A 315 -40.92 23.17 27.66
N LEU A 316 -39.78 22.72 28.17
CA LEU A 316 -39.66 21.80 29.30
C LEU A 316 -39.42 22.51 30.63
N PHE A 317 -39.17 23.81 30.60
CA PHE A 317 -39.07 24.73 31.74
C PHE A 317 -39.99 25.93 31.51
#